data_AF-A0A445MVR7-F1
#
_entry.id   AF-A0A445MVR7-F1
#
_cell.length_a   1.000
_cell.length_b   1.000
_cell.length_c   1.000
_cell.angle_alpha   90.00
_cell.angle_beta   90.00
_cell.angle_gamma   90.00
#
_symmetry.space_group_name_H-M   'P 1'
#
loop_
_entity.id
_entity.type
_entity.pdbx_description
1 polymer ?
#
loop_
_entity_poly.entity_id
_entity_poly.type
_entity_poly.pdbx_seq_one_letter_code
_entity_poly.pdbx_strand_id
1 'polypeptide(L)'
;MKYIKVLLISIVLVLAFVVAVQNYENLKTPLIFSIDLIFYRYESPKMSLASITVVAFLTGLIFMGLYGAAERFRMKKLIRSLREELRSRDKEFESIRNLSAPYETVQQEKVAE
;
A
#
# COMPACT_ATOMS: atom_id res chain seq x y z
N MET A 1 13.88 2.14 6.22
CA MET A 1 12.42 2.27 6.45
C MET A 1 11.68 0.95 6.70
N LYS A 2 12.09 -0.20 6.11
CA LYS A 2 11.39 -1.49 6.31
C LYS A 2 11.35 -1.91 7.79
N TYR A 3 12.47 -1.75 8.51
CA TYR A 3 12.57 -2.02 9.95
C TYR A 3 11.68 -1.12 10.81
N ILE A 4 11.63 0.18 10.52
CA ILE A 4 10.74 1.13 11.23
C ILE A 4 9.26 0.77 11.02
N LYS A 5 8.86 0.39 9.80
CA LYS A 5 7.49 -0.07 9.55
C LYS A 5 7.16 -1.35 10.34
N VAL A 6 8.10 -2.30 10.39
CA VAL A 6 7.95 -3.54 11.17
C VAL A 6 7.89 -3.24 12.67
N LEU A 7 8.74 -2.35 13.17
CA LEU A 7 8.76 -1.93 14.57
C LEU A 7 7.41 -1.32 14.96
N LEU A 8 6.90 -0.37 14.17
CA LEU A 8 5.62 0.30 14.43
C LEU A 8 4.45 -0.67 14.42
N ILE A 9 4.40 -1.58 13.44
CA ILE A 9 3.39 -2.66 13.39
C ILE A 9 3.50 -3.55 14.63
N SER A 10 4.72 -3.90 15.06
CA SER A 10 4.91 -4.74 16.25
C SER A 10 4.44 -4.04 17.53
N ILE A 11 4.68 -2.73 17.67
CA ILE A 11 4.23 -1.93 18.81
C ILE A 11 2.71 -1.92 18.86
N VAL A 12 2.04 -1.68 17.73
CA VAL A 12 0.57 -1.71 17.64
C VAL A 12 0.05 -3.10 18.02
N LEU A 13 0.70 -4.17 17.57
CA LEU A 13 0.30 -5.54 17.88
C LEU A 13 0.41 -5.84 19.38
N VAL A 14 1.52 -5.43 20.00
CA VAL A 14 1.73 -5.58 21.45
C VAL A 14 0.71 -4.76 22.23
N LEU A 15 0.45 -3.51 21.82
CA LEU A 15 -0.55 -2.68 22.47
C LEU A 15 -1.96 -3.31 22.41
N ALA A 16 -2.35 -3.81 21.23
CA ALA A 16 -3.60 -4.53 21.05
C ALA A 16 -3.70 -5.76 21.96
N PHE A 17 -2.61 -6.52 22.08
CA PHE A 17 -2.53 -7.68 22.98
C PHE A 17 -2.68 -7.28 24.45
N VAL A 18 -1.98 -6.23 24.89
CA VAL A 18 -2.06 -5.71 26.27
C VAL A 18 -3.50 -5.28 26.59
N VAL A 19 -4.15 -4.53 25.69
CA VAL A 19 -5.54 -4.11 25.86
C VAL A 19 -6.48 -5.32 25.96
N ALA A 20 -6.27 -6.35 25.13
CA ALA A 20 -7.08 -7.56 25.16
C ALA A 20 -6.93 -8.34 26.48
N VAL A 21 -5.72 -8.48 27.00
CA VAL A 21 -5.46 -9.15 28.28
C VAL A 21 -6.05 -8.36 29.44
N GLN A 22 -5.86 -7.04 29.48
CA GLN A 22 -6.42 -6.19 30.53
C GLN A 22 -7.95 -6.18 30.54
N ASN A 23 -8.58 -6.31 29.37
CA ASN A 23 -10.05 -6.30 29.24
C ASN A 23 -10.64 -7.71 29.08
N TYR A 24 -9.92 -8.76 29.46
CA TYR A 24 -10.34 -10.14 29.21
C TYR A 24 -11.69 -10.50 29.85
N GLU A 25 -11.95 -10.02 31.07
CA GLU A 25 -13.24 -10.16 31.77
C GLU A 25 -14.39 -9.55 30.95
N ASN A 26 -14.18 -8.32 30.44
CA ASN A 26 -15.16 -7.61 29.62
C ASN A 26 -15.36 -8.30 28.25
N LEU A 27 -14.31 -8.87 27.68
CA LEU A 27 -14.39 -9.58 26.40
C LEU A 27 -15.22 -10.88 26.49
N LYS A 28 -15.30 -11.50 27.66
CA LYS A 28 -16.17 -12.68 27.89
C LYS A 28 -17.65 -12.36 27.97
N THR A 29 -18.02 -11.09 28.14
CA THR A 29 -19.42 -10.71 28.30
C THR A 29 -20.24 -11.15 27.08
N PRO A 30 -21.36 -11.87 27.29
CA PRO A 30 -22.23 -12.26 26.20
C PRO A 30 -23.04 -11.03 25.76
N LEU A 31 -22.92 -10.68 24.48
CA LEU A 31 -23.69 -9.63 23.85
C LEU A 31 -24.72 -10.23 22.90
N ILE A 32 -25.88 -9.58 22.87
CA ILE A 32 -26.96 -9.83 21.92
C ILE A 32 -27.07 -8.57 21.08
N PHE A 33 -26.95 -8.72 19.77
CA PHE A 33 -27.15 -7.62 18.84
C PHE A 33 -28.57 -7.69 18.33
N SER A 34 -29.37 -6.71 18.71
CA SER A 34 -30.74 -6.55 18.22
C SER A 34 -30.76 -5.45 17.16
N ILE A 35 -31.28 -5.79 16.00
CA ILE A 35 -31.55 -4.87 14.91
C ILE A 35 -33.07 -4.70 14.87
N ASP A 36 -33.54 -3.49 15.17
CA ASP A 36 -34.96 -3.14 15.18
C ASP A 36 -35.26 -2.23 13.98
N LEU A 37 -35.71 -2.82 12.87
CA LEU A 37 -36.25 -2.08 11.73
C LEU A 37 -37.76 -1.99 11.88
N ILE A 38 -38.37 -0.92 11.33
CA ILE A 38 -39.81 -0.63 11.38
C ILE A 38 -40.71 -1.83 11.02
N PHE A 39 -40.23 -2.77 10.19
CA PHE A 39 -40.97 -3.99 9.80
C PHE A 39 -40.24 -5.31 10.13
N TYR A 40 -39.07 -5.26 10.76
CA TYR A 40 -38.26 -6.47 10.96
C TYR A 40 -37.38 -6.36 12.20
N ARG A 41 -37.57 -7.29 13.13
CA ARG A 41 -36.75 -7.41 14.33
C ARG A 41 -35.89 -8.66 14.23
N TYR A 42 -34.59 -8.46 14.24
CA TYR A 42 -33.61 -9.54 14.20
C TYR A 42 -32.74 -9.49 15.45
N GLU A 43 -32.63 -10.61 16.15
CA GLU A 43 -31.71 -10.75 17.27
C GLU A 43 -30.63 -11.77 16.92
N SER A 44 -29.37 -11.38 17.11
CA SER A 44 -28.26 -12.30 16.93
C SER A 44 -28.25 -13.35 18.06
N PRO A 45 -27.72 -14.55 17.81
CA PRO A 45 -27.34 -15.46 18.88
C PRO A 45 -26.40 -14.78 19.88
N LYS A 46 -26.43 -15.23 21.14
CA LYS A 46 -25.49 -14.76 22.17
C LYS A 46 -24.06 -15.03 21.71
N MET A 47 -23.33 -13.96 21.42
CA MET A 47 -21.92 -14.01 21.06
C MET A 47 -21.10 -13.28 22.11
N SER A 48 -19.94 -13.83 22.45
CA SER A 48 -18.99 -13.13 23.32
C SER A 48 -18.43 -11.91 22.58
N LEU A 49 -18.23 -10.80 23.30
CA LEU A 49 -17.56 -9.63 22.73
C LEU A 49 -16.20 -9.98 22.12
N ALA A 50 -15.48 -10.96 22.68
CA ALA A 50 -14.22 -11.48 22.14
C ALA A 50 -14.33 -11.94 20.68
N SER A 51 -15.38 -12.69 20.31
CA SER A 51 -15.49 -13.20 18.94
C SER A 51 -15.65 -12.06 17.94
N ILE A 52 -16.39 -11.02 18.32
CA ILE A 52 -16.63 -9.83 17.50
C ILE A 52 -15.35 -9.01 17.38
N THR A 53 -14.63 -8.82 18.49
CA THR A 53 -13.33 -8.14 18.48
C THR A 53 -12.34 -8.86 17.56
N VAL A 54 -12.27 -10.19 17.62
CA VAL A 54 -11.39 -10.99 16.75
C VAL A 54 -11.79 -10.85 15.28
N VAL A 55 -13.08 -10.97 14.95
CA VAL A 55 -13.56 -10.82 13.56
C VAL A 55 -13.28 -9.41 13.04
N ALA A 56 -13.53 -8.37 13.84
CA ALA A 56 -13.25 -6.99 13.46
C ALA A 56 -11.75 -6.76 13.24
N PHE A 57 -10.89 -7.30 14.12
CA PHE A 57 -9.44 -7.22 13.99
C PHE A 57 -8.93 -7.93 12.74
N LEU A 58 -9.39 -9.15 12.47
CA LEU A 58 -9.04 -9.90 11.25
C LEU A 58 -9.49 -9.17 9.99
N THR A 59 -10.70 -8.61 10.01
CA THR A 59 -11.22 -7.82 8.90
C THR A 59 -10.34 -6.60 8.64
N GLY A 60 -9.96 -5.87 9.70
CA GLY A 60 -9.02 -4.75 9.62
C GLY A 60 -7.65 -5.16 9.05
N LEU A 61 -7.11 -6.31 9.48
CA LEU A 61 -5.86 -6.88 8.96
C LEU A 61 -5.94 -7.19 7.47
N ILE A 62 -7.05 -7.78 7.01
CA ILE A 62 -7.29 -8.07 5.59
C ILE A 62 -7.32 -6.78 4.79
N PHE A 63 -8.09 -5.78 5.23
CA PHE A 63 -8.16 -4.48 4.55
C PHE A 63 -6.80 -3.79 4.51
N MET A 64 -6.06 -3.77 5.62
CA MET A 64 -4.71 -3.21 5.68
C MET A 64 -3.76 -3.92 4.70
N GLY A 65 -3.83 -5.26 4.65
CA GLY A 65 -3.06 -6.06 3.72
C GLY A 65 -3.40 -5.76 2.25
N LEU A 66 -4.69 -5.66 1.93
CA LEU A 66 -5.17 -5.33 0.59
C LEU A 66 -4.74 -3.92 0.17
N TYR A 67 -4.88 -2.91 1.02
CA TYR A 67 -4.42 -1.55 0.75
C TYR A 67 -2.90 -1.51 0.52
N GLY A 68 -2.12 -2.15 1.40
CA GLY A 68 -0.66 -2.20 1.26
C GLY A 68 -0.21 -2.93 -0.02
N ALA A 69 -0.91 -4.01 -0.39
CA ALA A 69 -0.66 -4.72 -1.64
C ALA A 69 -0.99 -3.86 -2.86
N ALA A 70 -2.17 -3.25 -2.90
CA ALA A 70 -2.63 -2.38 -3.98
C ALA A 70 -1.67 -1.21 -4.22
N GLU A 71 -1.22 -0.55 -3.15
CA GLU A 71 -0.28 0.54 -3.24
C GLU A 71 1.07 0.07 -3.81
N ARG A 72 1.54 -1.11 -3.41
CA ARG A 72 2.77 -1.70 -3.95
C ARG A 72 2.67 -1.99 -5.46
N PHE A 73 1.50 -2.44 -5.94
CA PHE A 73 1.27 -2.63 -7.37
C PHE A 73 1.26 -1.29 -8.13
N ARG A 74 0.61 -0.26 -7.58
CA ARG A 74 0.59 1.08 -8.17
C ARG A 74 2.00 1.66 -8.28
N MET A 75 2.80 1.55 -7.22
CA MET A 75 4.18 2.02 -7.20
C MET A 75 5.06 1.27 -8.21
N LYS A 76 4.90 -0.05 -8.36
CA LYS A 76 5.63 -0.81 -9.40
C LYS A 76 5.29 -0.36 -10.82
N LYS A 77 4.02 -0.08 -11.10
CA LYS A 77 3.60 0.45 -12.41
C LYS A 77 4.23 1.81 -12.68
N LEU A 78 4.22 2.71 -11.69
CA LEU A 78 4.83 4.04 -11.80
C LEU A 78 6.34 3.97 -12.07
N ILE A 79 7.06 3.09 -11.37
CA ILE A 79 8.50 2.90 -11.59
C ILE A 79 8.76 2.41 -13.03
N ARG A 80 7.91 1.53 -13.56
CA ARG A 80 8.08 1.01 -14.92
C ARG A 80 7.84 2.09 -15.97
N SER A 81 6.80 2.90 -15.83
CA SER A 81 6.52 4.00 -16.78
C SER A 81 7.63 5.05 -16.75
N LEU A 82 8.10 5.42 -15.57
CA LEU A 82 9.19 6.40 -15.43
C LEU A 82 10.51 5.90 -16.04
N ARG A 83 10.77 4.59 -15.93
CA ARG A 83 11.95 3.97 -16.54
C ARG A 83 11.85 3.90 -18.06
N GLU A 84 10.66 3.66 -18.60
CA GLU A 84 10.42 3.69 -20.05
C GLU A 84 10.58 5.12 -20.60
N GLU A 85 10.09 6.13 -19.88
CA GLU A 85 10.26 7.55 -20.24
C GLU A 85 11.72 8.02 -20.18
N LEU A 86 12.48 7.62 -19.16
CA LEU A 86 13.94 7.83 -19.11
C LEU A 86 14.62 7.24 -20.35
N ARG A 87 14.22 6.02 -20.74
CA ARG A 87 14.83 5.31 -21.87
C ARG A 87 14.47 5.92 -23.22
N SER A 88 13.29 6.53 -23.36
CA SER A 88 12.93 7.28 -24.57
C SER A 88 13.67 8.60 -24.64
N ARG A 89 13.80 9.33 -23.52
CA ARG A 89 14.58 10.56 -23.42
C ARG A 89 16.06 10.34 -23.77
N ASP A 90 16.67 9.28 -23.26
CA ASP A 90 18.07 8.96 -23.57
C ASP A 90 18.28 8.71 -25.08
N LYS A 91 17.30 8.08 -25.75
CA LYS A 91 17.33 7.88 -27.22
C LYS A 91 17.16 9.17 -28.00
N GLU A 92 16.38 10.13 -27.49
CA GLU A 92 16.26 11.47 -28.08
C GLU A 92 17.57 12.25 -27.96
N PHE A 93 18.28 12.14 -26.83
CA PHE A 93 19.61 12.74 -26.69
C PHE A 93 20.63 12.08 -27.61
N GLU A 94 20.58 10.76 -27.75
CA GLU A 94 21.48 10.02 -28.64
C GLU A 94 21.20 10.34 -30.12
N SER A 95 19.94 10.52 -30.51
CA SER A 95 19.57 10.92 -31.88
C SER A 95 19.95 12.37 -32.17
N ILE A 96 19.76 13.30 -31.22
CA ILE A 96 20.25 14.68 -31.34
C ILE A 96 21.77 14.67 -31.48
N ARG A 97 22.50 13.91 -30.65
CA ARG A 97 23.96 13.78 -30.72
C ARG A 97 24.47 13.09 -31.98
N ASN A 98 23.68 12.22 -32.62
CA ASN A 98 24.00 11.67 -33.93
C ASN A 98 23.67 12.64 -35.07
N LEU A 99 22.69 13.54 -34.89
CA LEU A 99 22.37 14.59 -35.84
C LEU A 99 23.36 15.76 -35.76
N SER A 100 23.74 16.19 -34.55
CA SER A 100 25.10 16.08 -33.97
C SER A 100 26.36 16.04 -34.84
N ALA A 101 26.89 14.83 -34.91
CA ALA A 101 28.21 14.54 -35.46
C ALA A 101 28.46 15.02 -36.91
N PRO A 102 27.48 15.05 -37.83
CA PRO A 102 27.70 15.54 -39.19
C PRO A 102 28.12 17.02 -39.28
N TYR A 103 27.76 17.89 -38.34
CA TYR A 103 28.13 19.31 -38.45
C TYR A 103 29.56 19.61 -37.98
N GLU A 104 30.11 18.84 -37.03
CA GLU A 104 31.51 19.03 -36.64
C GLU A 104 32.47 18.60 -37.75
N THR A 105 32.12 17.58 -38.53
CA THR A 105 32.94 17.10 -39.65
C THR A 105 32.87 18.03 -40.86
N VAL A 106 31.71 18.62 -41.15
CA VAL A 106 31.53 19.53 -42.31
C VAL A 106 32.17 20.91 -42.08
N GLN A 107 32.27 21.38 -40.83
CA GLN A 107 32.96 22.63 -40.52
C GLN A 107 34.50 22.51 -40.59
N GLN A 108 35.07 21.35 -40.28
CA GLN A 108 36.52 21.14 -40.36
C GLN A 108 37.02 20.99 -41.80
N GLU A 109 36.22 20.39 -42.68
CA GLU A 109 36.56 20.24 -44.10
C GLU A 109 36.56 21.59 -44.84
N LYS A 110 35.65 22.50 -44.49
CA LYS A 110 35.55 23.84 -45.10
C LYS A 110 36.58 24.87 -44.65
N VAL A 111 37.37 24.58 -43.62
CA VAL A 111 38.43 25.47 -43.11
C VAL A 111 39.81 25.03 -43.61
N ALA A 112 39.91 23.86 -44.24
CA ALA A 112 41.14 23.29 -44.77
C ALA A 112 41.30 23.45 -46.31
N GLU A 113 40.33 24.06 -46.99
CA GLU A 113 40.35 24.42 -48.42
C GLU A 113 40.48 25.94 -48.59
#